data_AF-A0A522S728-F1
#
_entry.id   AF-A0A522S728-F1
#
_cell.length_a   1.000
_cell.length_b   1.000
_cell.length_c   1.000
_cell.angle_alpha   90.00
_cell.angle_beta   90.00
_cell.angle_gamma   90.00
#
_symmetry.space_group_name_H-M   'P 1'
#
loop_
_entity.id
_entity.type
_entity.pdbx_description
1 polymer ?
#
loop_
_entity_poly.entity_id
_entity_poly.type
_entity_poly.pdbx_seq_one_letter_code
_entity_poly.pdbx_strand_id
1 'polypeptide(L)' 'MGRISAGACVNGFYDQVVAVLAQHGFSFLKPGKGSHQWWSNGRVKVQVPTHCKSRHTANAVMKQAGIAHKF' A
#
# COMPACT_ATOMS: atom_id res chain seq x y z
N MET A 1 -23.42 6.99 1.38
CA MET A 1 -22.31 6.02 1.55
C MET A 1 -21.38 6.14 0.34
N GLY A 2 -20.14 6.57 0.56
CA GLY A 2 -19.23 7.06 -0.48
C GLY A 2 -18.80 5.97 -1.46
N ARG A 3 -19.09 6.20 -2.74
CA ARG A 3 -18.52 5.46 -3.87
C ARG A 3 -17.02 5.75 -3.93
N ILE A 4 -16.18 4.78 -3.61
CA ILE A 4 -14.78 4.82 -4.00
C ILE A 4 -14.71 4.16 -5.38
N SER A 5 -14.67 5.01 -6.40
CA SER A 5 -14.45 4.61 -7.78
C SER A 5 -13.15 3.83 -7.88
N ALA A 6 -13.26 2.54 -8.20
CA ALA A 6 -12.17 1.71 -8.66
C ALA A 6 -11.68 2.22 -10.02
N GLY A 7 -10.80 3.21 -9.99
CA GLY A 7 -9.97 3.59 -11.14
C GLY A 7 -8.63 2.87 -11.04
N ALA A 8 -8.62 1.58 -11.39
CA ALA A 8 -7.39 0.78 -11.47
C ALA A 8 -6.58 1.22 -12.69
N CYS A 9 -5.45 1.92 -12.49
CA CYS A 9 -4.47 2.15 -13.54
C CYS A 9 -3.41 1.03 -13.50
N VAL A 10 -3.69 0.00 -14.31
CA VAL A 10 -3.02 -1.30 -14.43
C VAL A 10 -1.54 -1.21 -14.84
N ASN A 11 -0.63 -0.66 -14.03
CA ASN A 11 0.81 -0.66 -14.36
C ASN A 11 1.80 -0.71 -13.16
N GLY A 12 1.39 -1.15 -11.97
CA GLY A 12 2.33 -1.38 -10.86
C GLY A 12 1.79 -2.24 -9.72
N PHE A 13 2.69 -2.82 -8.91
CA PHE A 13 2.33 -3.55 -7.68
C PHE A 13 1.75 -2.63 -6.59
N TYR A 14 1.89 -1.31 -6.76
CA TYR A 14 1.40 -0.31 -5.82
C TYR A 14 -0.10 -0.42 -5.57
N ASP A 15 -0.92 -0.50 -6.62
CA ASP A 15 -2.38 -0.58 -6.47
C ASP A 15 -2.80 -1.85 -5.73
N GLN A 16 -2.13 -2.97 -6.02
CA GLN A 16 -2.39 -4.25 -5.36
C GLN A 16 -2.00 -4.19 -3.88
N VAL A 17 -0.84 -3.60 -3.57
CA VAL A 17 -0.38 -3.37 -2.19
C VAL A 17 -1.36 -2.49 -1.42
N VAL A 18 -1.81 -1.38 -2.00
CA VAL A 18 -2.77 -0.47 -1.37
C VAL A 18 -4.12 -1.16 -1.15
N ALA A 19 -4.59 -1.95 -2.11
CA ALA A 19 -5.83 -2.70 -1.98
C ALA A 19 -5.77 -3.69 -0.80
N VAL A 20 -4.68 -4.46 -0.68
CA VAL A 20 -4.47 -5.38 0.43
C VAL A 20 -4.35 -4.62 1.76
N LEU A 21 -3.57 -3.53 1.80
CA LEU A 21 -3.44 -2.68 2.99
C LEU A 21 -4.81 -2.15 3.46
N ALA A 22 -5.64 -1.65 2.55
CA ALA A 22 -6.98 -1.17 2.86
C ALA A 22 -7.89 -2.28 3.41
N GLN A 23 -7.82 -3.49 2.87
CA GLN A 23 -8.55 -4.67 3.41
C GLN A 23 -8.12 -5.01 4.84
N HIS A 24 -6.86 -4.76 5.19
CA HIS A 24 -6.32 -4.95 6.54
C HIS A 24 -6.46 -3.71 7.45
N GLY A 25 -7.26 -2.70 7.05
CA GLY A 25 -7.56 -1.52 7.86
C GLY A 25 -6.47 -0.45 7.87
N PHE A 26 -5.48 -0.52 6.97
CA PHE A 26 -4.52 0.57 6.80
C PHE A 26 -5.14 1.70 5.99
N SER A 27 -4.87 2.92 6.43
CA SER A 27 -5.28 4.15 5.78
C SER A 27 -4.08 5.02 5.43
N PHE A 28 -4.21 5.83 4.39
CA PHE A 28 -3.21 6.81 4.04
C PHE A 28 -3.04 7.81 5.19
N LEU A 29 -1.80 7.96 5.65
CA LEU A 29 -1.46 8.87 6.75
C LEU A 29 -0.93 10.19 6.23
N LYS A 30 0.12 10.16 5.39
CA LYS A 30 0.77 11.36 4.84
C LYS A 30 1.69 11.01 3.67
N PRO A 31 2.00 11.97 2.79
CA PRO A 31 3.08 11.78 1.83
C PRO A 31 4.44 11.67 2.55
N GLY A 32 5.30 10.80 2.02
CA GLY A 32 6.71 10.71 2.36
C GLY A 32 7.56 11.62 1.47
N LYS A 33 8.89 11.48 1.54
CA LYS A 33 9.79 12.20 0.64
C LYS A 33 9.74 11.57 -0.76
N GLY A 34 9.45 12.39 -1.76
CA GLY A 34 9.37 11.97 -3.16
C GLY A 34 8.20 11.03 -3.42
N SER A 35 8.46 9.92 -4.10
CA SER A 35 7.47 8.91 -4.52
C SER A 35 7.12 7.89 -3.43
N HIS A 36 7.00 8.33 -2.18
CA HIS A 36 6.65 7.46 -1.06
C HIS A 36 5.43 7.98 -0.34
N GLN A 37 4.62 7.06 0.19
CA GLN A 37 3.47 7.37 1.03
C GLN A 37 3.57 6.62 2.33
N TRP A 38 3.08 7.22 3.40
CA TRP A 38 2.93 6.56 4.68
C TRP A 38 1.51 6.06 4.85
N TRP A 39 1.37 4.80 5.22
CA TRP A 39 0.11 4.14 5.52
C TRP A 39 0.14 3.62 6.95
N SER A 40 -0.98 3.68 7.65
CA SER A 40 -1.09 3.25 9.05
C SER A 40 -2.48 2.69 9.35
N ASN A 41 -2.54 1.66 10.20
CA ASN A 41 -3.78 1.17 10.79
C ASN A 41 -3.95 1.63 12.25
N GLY A 42 -3.19 2.64 12.69
CA GLY A 42 -3.15 3.14 14.07
C GLY A 42 -2.23 2.35 15.01
N ARG A 43 -1.80 1.14 14.63
CA ARG A 43 -0.85 0.32 15.40
C ARG A 43 0.52 0.23 14.73
N VAL A 44 0.52 0.01 13.42
CA VAL A 44 1.71 -0.15 12.59
C VAL A 44 1.67 0.88 11.48
N LYS A 45 2.83 1.44 11.16
CA LYS A 45 3.02 2.43 10.11
C LYS A 45 4.03 1.90 9.10
N VAL A 46 3.66 1.91 7.82
CA VAL A 46 4.46 1.40 6.71
C VAL A 46 4.65 2.45 5.63
N GLN A 47 5.79 2.40 4.95
CA GLN A 47 6.10 3.29 3.84
C GLN A 47 5.92 2.53 2.52
N VAL A 48 5.00 3.00 1.68
CA VAL A 48 4.67 2.40 0.39
C VAL A 48 5.24 3.27 -0.73
N PRO A 49 6.15 2.75 -1.58
CA PRO A 49 6.62 3.46 -2.76
C PRO A 49 5.55 3.45 -3.86
N THR A 50 5.25 4.61 -4.45
CA THR A 50 4.29 4.74 -5.54
C THR A 50 4.82 4.17 -6.87
N HIS A 51 6.13 4.14 -7.05
CA HIS A 51 6.80 3.49 -8.19
C HIS A 51 7.18 2.04 -7.91
N CYS A 52 6.29 1.27 -7.27
CA CYS A 52 6.52 -0.14 -6.96
C CYS A 52 6.39 -1.00 -8.24
N LYS A 53 7.51 -1.18 -8.96
CA LYS A 53 7.58 -2.00 -10.18
C LYS A 53 7.97 -3.46 -9.94
N SER A 54 8.31 -3.84 -8.69
CA SER A 54 8.79 -5.18 -8.37
C SER A 54 8.00 -5.81 -7.22
N ARG A 55 7.70 -7.11 -7.37
CA ARG A 55 7.14 -7.98 -6.33
C ARG A 55 7.97 -8.00 -5.05
N HIS A 56 9.29 -7.80 -5.14
CA HIS A 56 10.17 -7.80 -3.96
C HIS A 56 9.86 -6.62 -3.04
N THR A 57 9.63 -5.45 -3.62
CA THR A 57 9.24 -4.26 -2.88
C THR A 57 7.84 -4.41 -2.28
N ALA A 58 6.90 -4.98 -3.05
CA ALA A 58 5.55 -5.27 -2.55
C ALA A 58 5.58 -6.23 -1.35
N ASN A 59 6.34 -7.32 -1.44
CA ASN A 59 6.50 -8.31 -0.36
C ASN A 59 7.22 -7.72 0.86
N ALA A 60 8.17 -6.80 0.67
CA ALA A 60 8.79 -6.08 1.77
C ALA A 60 7.78 -5.20 2.53
N VAL A 61 6.89 -4.49 1.82
CA VAL A 61 5.80 -3.70 2.43
C VAL A 61 4.85 -4.60 3.21
N MET A 62 4.43 -5.74 2.65
CA MET A 62 3.57 -6.71 3.36
C MET A 62 4.23 -7.21 4.63
N LYS A 63 5.52 -7.55 4.58
CA LYS A 63 6.29 -7.97 5.76
C LYS A 63 6.38 -6.87 6.81
N GLN A 64 6.59 -5.61 6.41
CA GLN A 64 6.59 -4.47 7.33
C GLN A 64 5.21 -4.21 7.95
N ALA A 65 4.14 -4.46 7.19
CA ALA A 65 2.76 -4.34 7.67
C ALA A 65 2.34 -5.51 8.57
N GLY A 66 3.16 -6.57 8.66
CA GLY A 66 2.80 -7.81 9.37
C GLY A 66 1.71 -8.62 8.65
N ILE A 67 1.52 -8.41 7.35
CA ILE A 67 0.51 -9.09 6.55
C ILE A 67 1.16 -10.31 5.89
N ALA A 68 0.59 -11.49 6.12
CA ALA A 68 1.01 -12.74 5.51
C ALA A 68 0.48 -12.86 4.06
N HIS A 69 0.91 -11.94 3.18
CA HIS A 69 0.54 -11.90 1.77
C HIS A 69 1.78 -11.79 0.88
N LYS A 70 1.75 -12.43 -0.30
CA LYS A 70 2.84 -12.42 -1.28
C LYS A 70 2.30 -12.13 -2.68
N PHE A 71 2.99 -11.22 -3.37
CA PHE A 71 2.82 -10.88 -4.78
C PHE A 71 3.94 -11.48 -5.65
#